data_AF-A0A9E3D249-F1
#
_entry.id   AF-A0A9E3D249-F1
#
_cell.length_a   1.000
_cell.length_b   1.000
_cell.length_c   1.000
_cell.angle_alpha   90.00
_cell.angle_beta   90.00
_cell.angle_gamma   90.00
#
_symmetry.space_group_name_H-M   'P 1'
#
loop_
_entity.id
_entity.type
_entity.pdbx_description
1 polymer ?
#
loop_
_entity_poly.entity_id
_entity_poly.type
_entity_poly.pdbx_seq_one_letter_code
_entity_poly.pdbx_strand_id
1 'polypeptide(L)'
;MPQIQRDLAMPLLRPGAYRWERLEDPYCRINLLFVPDQVLEVAIACHPTGRHDIRLSFGLCHQAVEFGELVGNGFDRPALHRKGFGTLAVNVAIQALRMTCPPSAPVEGFLSNVDEDVLPLEERQRLAVNRRAFWRRFGVSVITDRMGMDRLDGTVGQLRLVESGAIEGLGSRIVPLSAFQRFRS
;
A
#
# COMPACT_ATOMS: atom_id res chain seq x y z
N MET A 1 5.29 5.91 35.25
CA MET A 1 5.15 7.14 34.45
C MET A 1 4.17 6.86 33.33
N PRO A 2 2.98 7.49 33.30
CA PRO A 2 2.01 7.23 32.23
C PRO A 2 2.42 8.01 30.98
N GLN A 3 2.75 7.30 29.91
CA GLN A 3 2.91 7.90 28.59
C GLN A 3 1.53 8.27 28.06
N ILE A 4 1.36 9.57 27.84
CA ILE A 4 0.16 10.21 27.34
C ILE A 4 -0.15 9.66 25.96
N GLN A 5 -1.20 8.86 25.88
CA GLN A 5 -1.88 8.46 24.65
C GLN A 5 -2.52 9.72 24.07
N ARG A 6 -1.79 10.45 23.21
CA ARG A 6 -2.38 11.51 22.40
C ARG A 6 -3.12 10.84 21.25
N ASP A 7 -4.35 10.40 21.53
CA ASP A 7 -5.37 10.25 20.52
C ASP A 7 -5.71 11.65 19.99
N LEU A 8 -4.84 12.17 19.13
CA LEU A 8 -5.22 13.22 18.20
C LEU A 8 -6.28 12.60 17.32
N ALA A 9 -7.54 12.96 17.56
CA ALA A 9 -8.65 12.67 16.67
C ALA A 9 -8.30 13.26 15.30
N MET A 10 -7.63 12.46 14.47
CA MET A 10 -7.36 12.81 13.09
C MET A 10 -8.72 12.91 12.40
N PRO A 11 -9.02 14.02 11.71
CA PRO A 11 -10.30 14.16 11.04
C PRO A 11 -10.47 13.01 10.06
N LEU A 12 -11.54 12.23 10.22
CA LEU A 12 -11.86 11.08 9.37
C LEU A 12 -11.66 11.43 7.89
N LEU A 13 -10.98 10.56 7.16
CA LEU A 13 -10.76 10.72 5.72
C LEU A 13 -12.13 10.75 5.04
N ARG A 14 -12.45 11.86 4.35
CA ARG A 14 -13.73 12.00 3.66
C ARG A 14 -13.68 11.28 2.31
N PRO A 15 -14.82 10.82 1.77
CA PRO A 15 -14.87 10.24 0.43
C PRO A 15 -14.33 11.20 -0.63
N GLY A 16 -13.57 10.70 -1.61
CA GLY A 16 -13.14 11.46 -2.78
C GLY A 16 -11.69 11.20 -3.20
N ALA A 17 -11.24 12.02 -4.13
CA ALA A 17 -9.89 11.97 -4.68
C ALA A 17 -8.97 13.00 -4.00
N TYR A 18 -7.77 12.55 -3.68
CA TYR A 18 -6.74 13.27 -2.96
C TYR A 18 -5.42 13.16 -3.69
N ARG A 19 -4.65 14.24 -3.69
CA ARG A 19 -3.34 14.27 -4.33
C ARG A 19 -2.30 14.89 -3.43
N TRP A 20 -1.13 14.28 -3.42
CA TRP A 20 0.10 14.90 -2.97
C TRP A 20 1.04 15.03 -4.17
N GLU A 21 1.67 16.20 -4.30
CA GLU A 21 2.67 16.48 -5.33
C GLU A 21 3.91 17.02 -4.64
N ARG A 22 5.08 16.58 -5.10
CA ARG A 22 6.34 17.15 -4.62
C ARG A 22 6.59 18.49 -5.30
N LEU A 23 6.82 19.53 -4.50
CA LEU A 23 7.07 20.89 -5.02
C LEU A 23 8.29 20.97 -5.96
N GLU A 24 9.36 20.25 -5.62
CA GLU A 24 10.63 20.24 -6.36
C GLU A 24 10.63 19.30 -7.58
N ASP A 25 9.64 18.40 -7.67
CA ASP A 25 9.52 17.42 -8.74
C ASP A 25 8.04 17.12 -9.01
N PRO A 26 7.40 17.87 -9.94
CA PRO A 26 5.97 17.72 -10.23
C PRO A 26 5.65 16.37 -10.89
N TYR A 27 6.66 15.63 -11.34
CA TYR A 27 6.47 14.30 -11.88
C TYR A 27 6.33 13.25 -10.81
N CYS A 28 6.71 13.56 -9.56
CA CYS A 28 6.41 12.71 -8.42
C CYS A 28 5.11 13.15 -7.73
N ARG A 29 4.05 12.39 -8.01
CA ARG A 29 2.72 12.59 -7.44
C ARG A 29 2.15 11.29 -6.89
N ILE A 30 1.38 11.42 -5.82
CA ILE A 30 0.63 10.33 -5.19
C ILE A 30 -0.85 10.71 -5.25
N ASN A 31 -1.63 9.92 -5.97
CA ASN A 31 -3.08 9.99 -5.94
C ASN A 31 -3.60 8.97 -4.93
N LEU A 32 -4.58 9.39 -4.14
CA LEU A 32 -5.34 8.56 -3.21
C LEU A 32 -6.82 8.71 -3.57
N LEU A 33 -7.49 7.61 -3.91
CA LEU A 33 -8.93 7.57 -4.10
C LEU A 33 -9.55 6.78 -2.95
N PHE A 34 -10.52 7.38 -2.27
CA PHE A 34 -11.30 6.71 -1.24
C PHE A 34 -12.79 6.79 -1.59
N VAL A 35 -13.38 5.66 -1.92
CA VAL A 35 -14.81 5.48 -2.13
C VAL A 35 -15.31 4.45 -1.11
N PRO A 36 -16.06 4.87 -0.09
CA PRO A 36 -16.59 3.94 0.92
C PRO A 36 -17.32 2.77 0.30
N ASP A 37 -17.17 1.59 0.91
CA ASP A 37 -17.82 0.35 0.50
C ASP A 37 -17.54 -0.07 -0.96
N GLN A 38 -16.49 0.49 -1.56
CA GLN A 38 -16.07 0.15 -2.92
C GLN A 38 -14.56 -0.02 -2.99
N VAL A 39 -13.79 1.06 -2.86
CA VAL A 39 -12.36 1.04 -3.17
C VAL A 39 -11.54 2.06 -2.39
N LEU A 40 -10.36 1.61 -1.97
CA LEU A 40 -9.23 2.47 -1.60
C LEU A 40 -8.11 2.21 -2.61
N GLU A 41 -7.72 3.24 -3.36
CA GLU A 41 -6.63 3.14 -4.34
C GLU A 41 -5.54 4.15 -4.03
N VAL A 42 -4.28 3.71 -4.09
CA VAL A 42 -3.09 4.56 -4.07
C VAL A 42 -2.33 4.38 -5.37
N ALA A 43 -2.14 5.46 -6.10
CA ALA A 43 -1.43 5.46 -7.37
C ALA A 43 -0.28 6.47 -7.35
N ILE A 44 0.94 6.01 -7.62
CA ILE A 44 2.15 6.83 -7.64
C ILE A 44 2.57 7.01 -9.10
N ALA A 45 2.82 8.24 -9.51
CA ALA A 45 3.55 8.53 -10.75
C ALA A 45 4.87 9.21 -10.40
N CYS A 46 5.92 8.85 -11.12
CA CYS A 46 7.29 9.35 -11.00
C CYS A 46 7.87 9.74 -12.37
N HIS A 47 7.01 9.82 -13.41
CA HIS A 47 7.43 10.10 -14.77
C HIS A 47 6.58 11.19 -15.47
N PRO A 48 7.15 11.90 -16.45
CA PRO A 48 6.48 12.98 -17.18
C PRO A 48 5.26 12.56 -18.00
N THR A 49 5.13 11.27 -18.30
CA THR A 49 4.07 10.74 -19.17
C THR A 49 2.69 10.76 -18.51
N GLY A 50 2.60 11.05 -17.21
CA GLY A 50 1.35 11.11 -16.45
C GLY A 50 0.73 9.73 -16.15
N ARG A 51 1.32 8.64 -16.64
CA ARG A 51 0.89 7.28 -16.26
C ARG A 51 1.30 6.98 -14.81
N HIS A 52 0.46 6.22 -14.12
CA HIS A 52 0.81 5.70 -12.80
C HIS A 52 1.80 4.56 -12.96
N ASP A 53 2.91 4.71 -12.27
CA ASP A 53 4.02 3.77 -12.27
C ASP A 53 3.79 2.65 -11.27
N ILE A 54 3.13 2.96 -10.15
CA ILE A 54 2.72 1.99 -9.14
C ILE A 54 1.25 2.24 -8.81
N ARG A 55 0.47 1.17 -8.70
CA ARG A 55 -0.92 1.21 -8.23
C ARG A 55 -1.14 0.12 -7.19
N LEU A 56 -1.76 0.50 -6.09
CA LEU A 56 -2.21 -0.37 -5.01
C LEU A 56 -3.71 -0.18 -4.85
N SER A 57 -4.49 -1.26 -4.89
CA SER A 57 -5.93 -1.21 -4.69
C SER A 57 -6.38 -2.15 -3.58
N PHE A 58 -7.36 -1.69 -2.81
CA PHE A 58 -8.12 -2.51 -1.88
C PHE A 58 -9.61 -2.35 -2.18
N GLY A 59 -10.32 -3.47 -2.32
CA GLY A 59 -11.77 -3.53 -2.20
C GLY A 59 -12.16 -3.23 -0.76
N LEU A 60 -13.16 -2.38 -0.58
CA LEU A 60 -13.72 -2.08 0.73
C LEU A 60 -15.12 -2.71 0.80
N CYS A 61 -15.28 -3.69 1.68
CA CYS A 61 -16.59 -4.26 1.99
C CYS A 61 -16.99 -3.87 3.42
N HIS A 62 -18.29 -3.88 3.73
CA HIS A 62 -18.84 -3.41 5.01
C HIS A 62 -18.13 -3.92 6.28
N GLN A 63 -17.41 -5.05 6.21
CA GLN A 63 -16.66 -5.60 7.34
C GLN A 63 -15.24 -6.04 7.00
N ALA A 64 -14.75 -5.86 5.77
CA ALA A 64 -13.47 -6.40 5.36
C ALA A 64 -12.74 -5.47 4.38
N VAL A 65 -11.43 -5.58 4.40
CA VAL A 65 -10.54 -4.94 3.43
C VAL A 65 -9.94 -6.06 2.58
N GLU A 66 -10.25 -6.05 1.30
CA GLU A 66 -9.75 -7.03 0.34
C GLU A 66 -8.62 -6.41 -0.48
N PHE A 67 -7.41 -6.90 -0.34
CA PHE A 67 -6.31 -6.59 -1.23
C PHE A 67 -6.66 -7.03 -2.65
N GLY A 68 -6.69 -6.07 -3.56
CA GLY A 68 -6.89 -6.32 -4.98
C GLY A 68 -5.57 -6.60 -5.67
N GLU A 69 -4.76 -5.57 -5.84
CA GLU A 69 -3.47 -5.69 -6.53
C GLU A 69 -2.46 -4.64 -6.07
N LEU A 70 -1.18 -4.97 -6.28
CA LEU A 70 -0.06 -4.04 -6.19
C LEU A 70 0.81 -4.23 -7.43
N VAL A 71 0.67 -3.31 -8.39
CA VAL A 71 1.33 -3.38 -9.70
C VAL A 71 2.44 -2.35 -9.82
N GLY A 72 3.37 -2.62 -10.74
CA GLY A 72 4.46 -1.69 -11.08
C GLY A 72 5.56 -1.58 -10.03
N ASN A 73 5.57 -2.50 -9.05
CA ASN A 73 6.60 -2.58 -8.03
C ASN A 73 7.40 -3.90 -8.06
N GLY A 74 7.47 -4.58 -9.20
CA GLY A 74 8.08 -5.90 -9.30
C GLY A 74 9.06 -6.05 -10.46
N PHE A 75 9.18 -7.29 -10.95
CA PHE A 75 9.97 -7.65 -12.13
C PHE A 75 9.43 -7.04 -13.42
N ASP A 76 8.14 -6.75 -13.45
CA ASP A 76 7.44 -6.05 -14.53
C ASP A 76 7.95 -4.60 -14.71
N ARG A 77 8.52 -4.00 -13.66
CA ARG A 77 9.06 -2.63 -13.65
C ARG A 77 10.39 -2.55 -12.87
N PRO A 78 11.50 -3.09 -13.41
CA PRO A 78 12.78 -3.16 -12.71
C PRO A 78 13.36 -1.78 -12.35
N ALA A 79 13.00 -0.74 -13.10
CA ALA A 79 13.43 0.64 -12.83
C ALA A 79 12.92 1.21 -11.50
N LEU A 80 11.86 0.61 -10.91
CA LEU A 80 11.23 1.06 -9.66
C LEU A 80 11.29 0.00 -8.55
N HIS A 81 11.64 -1.23 -8.91
CA HIS A 81 11.81 -2.30 -7.96
C HIS A 81 12.89 -1.95 -6.93
N ARG A 82 12.60 -2.24 -5.64
CA ARG A 82 13.49 -1.96 -4.48
C ARG A 82 13.81 -0.48 -4.23
N LYS A 83 13.17 0.47 -4.91
CA LYS A 83 13.36 1.91 -4.68
C LYS A 83 12.49 2.52 -3.57
N GLY A 84 11.70 1.69 -2.88
CA GLY A 84 10.88 2.11 -1.72
C GLY A 84 9.47 2.57 -2.05
N PHE A 85 9.12 2.76 -3.33
CA PHE A 85 7.78 3.23 -3.73
C PHE A 85 6.63 2.26 -3.38
N GLY A 86 6.88 0.93 -3.45
CA GLY A 86 5.89 -0.04 -2.96
C GLY A 86 5.60 0.12 -1.47
N THR A 87 6.63 0.44 -0.68
CA THR A 87 6.46 0.74 0.76
C THR A 87 5.70 2.03 0.99
N LEU A 88 5.94 3.06 0.17
CA LEU A 88 5.18 4.30 0.21
C LEU A 88 3.69 4.08 -0.06
N ALA A 89 3.35 3.34 -1.12
CA ALA A 89 1.97 3.05 -1.48
C ALA A 89 1.23 2.36 -0.31
N VAL A 90 1.85 1.32 0.27
CA VAL A 90 1.28 0.60 1.42
C VAL A 90 1.16 1.51 2.65
N ASN A 91 2.17 2.35 2.95
CA ASN A 91 2.09 3.28 4.07
C ASN A 91 0.94 4.29 3.91
N VAL A 92 0.69 4.82 2.71
CA VAL A 92 -0.45 5.71 2.44
C VAL A 92 -1.77 4.96 2.64
N ALA A 93 -1.88 3.73 2.12
CA ALA A 93 -3.08 2.91 2.29
C ALA A 93 -3.36 2.58 3.77
N ILE A 94 -2.33 2.20 4.55
CA ILE A 94 -2.47 1.90 5.98
C ILE A 94 -2.98 3.11 6.76
N GLN A 95 -2.47 4.32 6.45
CA GLN A 95 -2.98 5.54 7.08
C GLN A 95 -4.47 5.72 6.80
N ALA A 96 -4.90 5.53 5.55
CA ALA A 96 -6.30 5.68 5.16
C ALA A 96 -7.19 4.62 5.82
N LEU A 97 -6.81 3.34 5.76
CA LEU A 97 -7.55 2.24 6.36
C LEU A 97 -7.74 2.42 7.87
N ARG A 98 -6.70 2.85 8.59
CA ARG A 98 -6.80 3.11 10.04
C ARG A 98 -7.73 4.27 10.38
N MET A 99 -7.99 5.18 9.43
CA MET A 99 -8.92 6.30 9.61
C MET A 99 -10.35 5.96 9.17
N THR A 100 -10.56 4.93 8.36
CA THR A 100 -11.87 4.66 7.72
C THR A 100 -12.48 3.32 8.12
N CYS A 101 -11.68 2.39 8.65
CA CYS A 101 -12.11 1.02 8.97
C CYS A 101 -11.93 0.73 10.47
N PRO A 102 -12.78 -0.12 11.07
CA PRO A 102 -12.61 -0.53 12.46
C PRO A 102 -11.31 -1.35 12.62
N PRO A 103 -10.60 -1.26 13.75
CA PRO A 103 -9.37 -2.03 13.99
C PRO A 103 -9.52 -3.54 13.87
N SER A 104 -10.74 -4.06 14.08
CA SER A 104 -11.07 -5.48 13.95
C SER A 104 -11.37 -5.92 12.51
N ALA A 105 -11.45 -5.01 11.54
CA ALA A 105 -11.72 -5.39 10.15
C ALA A 105 -10.58 -6.29 9.64
N PRO A 106 -10.89 -7.50 9.13
CA PRO A 106 -9.92 -8.34 8.43
C PRO A 106 -9.33 -7.63 7.22
N VAL A 107 -8.05 -7.91 6.98
CA VAL A 107 -7.30 -7.54 5.77
C VAL A 107 -6.90 -8.84 5.09
N GLU A 108 -7.55 -9.15 3.99
CA GLU A 108 -7.36 -10.41 3.25
C GLU A 108 -7.14 -10.13 1.77
N GLY A 109 -6.75 -11.11 0.99
CA GLY A 109 -6.71 -11.02 -0.48
C GLY A 109 -5.62 -11.88 -1.08
N PHE A 110 -5.76 -12.23 -2.35
CA PHE A 110 -4.81 -13.09 -3.04
C PHE A 110 -3.58 -12.32 -3.50
N LEU A 111 -2.41 -12.94 -3.32
CA LEU A 111 -1.15 -12.45 -3.87
C LEU A 111 -0.81 -13.28 -5.12
N SER A 112 -1.42 -12.93 -6.25
CA SER A 112 -1.05 -13.55 -7.54
C SER A 112 -0.03 -12.69 -8.28
N ASN A 113 1.06 -13.30 -8.74
CA ASN A 113 1.92 -12.71 -9.75
C ASN A 113 1.73 -13.52 -11.04
N VAL A 114 1.22 -12.86 -12.09
CA VAL A 114 0.66 -13.53 -13.29
C VAL A 114 1.73 -14.26 -14.14
N ASP A 115 3.02 -14.09 -13.82
CA ASP A 115 4.12 -14.70 -14.59
C ASP A 115 5.12 -15.48 -13.71
N GLU A 116 4.76 -15.85 -12.46
CA GLU A 116 5.71 -16.60 -11.61
C GLU A 116 5.96 -18.02 -12.11
N ASP A 117 4.98 -18.67 -12.72
CA ASP A 117 5.09 -20.07 -13.15
C ASP A 117 6.10 -20.33 -14.27
N VAL A 118 6.48 -19.29 -15.01
CA VAL A 118 7.54 -19.37 -16.03
C VAL A 118 8.95 -19.25 -15.44
N LEU A 119 9.07 -18.89 -14.17
CA LEU A 119 10.37 -18.72 -13.50
C LEU A 119 10.92 -20.07 -12.98
N PRO A 120 12.25 -20.23 -12.95
CA PRO A 120 12.89 -21.36 -12.28
C PRO A 120 12.42 -21.49 -10.82
N LEU A 121 12.34 -22.74 -10.31
CA LEU A 121 11.82 -23.04 -8.98
C LEU A 121 12.51 -22.23 -7.86
N GLU A 122 13.84 -22.12 -7.91
CA GLU A 122 14.63 -21.37 -6.92
C GLU A 122 14.26 -19.89 -6.90
N GLU A 123 14.03 -19.31 -8.08
CA GLU A 123 13.62 -17.91 -8.20
C GLU A 123 12.22 -17.72 -7.64
N ARG A 124 11.27 -18.61 -7.96
CA ARG A 124 9.92 -18.59 -7.34
C ARG A 124 9.98 -18.64 -5.82
N GLN A 125 10.80 -19.53 -5.25
CA GLN A 125 10.99 -19.64 -3.81
C GLN A 125 11.58 -18.35 -3.21
N ARG A 126 12.58 -17.76 -3.86
CA ARG A 126 13.18 -16.48 -3.45
C ARG A 126 12.14 -15.35 -3.45
N LEU A 127 11.25 -15.31 -4.44
CA LEU A 127 10.18 -14.32 -4.52
C LEU A 127 9.12 -14.51 -3.44
N ALA A 128 8.70 -15.75 -3.19
CA ALA A 128 7.80 -16.07 -2.10
C ALA A 128 8.37 -15.62 -0.74
N VAL A 129 9.65 -15.87 -0.47
CA VAL A 129 10.33 -15.42 0.76
C VAL A 129 10.35 -13.89 0.85
N ASN A 130 10.72 -13.19 -0.22
CA ASN A 130 10.76 -11.73 -0.25
C ASN A 130 9.37 -11.10 -0.08
N ARG A 131 8.34 -11.68 -0.70
CA ARG A 131 6.94 -11.25 -0.58
C ARG A 131 6.45 -11.39 0.86
N ARG A 132 6.69 -12.54 1.50
CA ARG A 132 6.40 -12.75 2.93
C ARG A 132 7.10 -11.74 3.81
N ALA A 133 8.40 -11.52 3.59
CA ALA A 133 9.19 -10.56 4.36
C ALA A 133 8.69 -9.12 4.16
N PHE A 134 8.28 -8.76 2.93
CA PHE A 134 7.72 -7.44 2.62
C PHE A 134 6.44 -7.18 3.42
N TRP A 135 5.43 -8.05 3.31
CA TRP A 135 4.13 -7.85 3.96
C TRP A 135 4.21 -7.93 5.49
N ARG A 136 5.06 -8.80 6.03
CA ARG A 136 5.27 -8.93 7.47
C ARG A 136 5.72 -7.63 8.14
N ARG A 137 6.47 -6.77 7.43
CA ARG A 137 6.91 -5.46 7.96
C ARG A 137 5.72 -4.54 8.25
N PHE A 138 4.62 -4.71 7.52
CA PHE A 138 3.39 -3.95 7.70
C PHE A 138 2.44 -4.61 8.69
N GLY A 139 2.83 -5.67 9.39
CA GLY A 139 1.97 -6.35 10.36
C GLY A 139 0.93 -7.29 9.73
N VAL A 140 1.08 -7.65 8.46
CA VAL A 140 0.21 -8.62 7.75
C VAL A 140 1.00 -9.91 7.50
N SER A 141 0.37 -11.04 7.73
CA SER A 141 0.93 -12.36 7.43
C SER A 141 0.60 -12.77 6.00
N VAL A 142 1.45 -13.61 5.41
CA VAL A 142 1.13 -14.29 4.15
C VAL A 142 0.99 -15.77 4.44
N ILE A 143 -0.22 -16.28 4.26
CA ILE A 143 -0.57 -17.70 4.42
C ILE A 143 -0.70 -18.34 3.05
N THR A 144 -0.30 -19.60 2.92
CA THR A 144 -0.53 -20.37 1.69
C THR A 144 -1.68 -21.31 1.95
N ASP A 145 -2.72 -21.23 1.12
CA ASP A 145 -3.86 -22.11 1.25
C ASP A 145 -3.57 -23.52 0.70
N ARG A 146 -4.57 -24.41 0.79
CA ARG A 146 -4.46 -25.80 0.32
C ARG A 146 -4.28 -25.92 -1.19
N MET A 147 -4.59 -24.86 -1.95
CA MET A 147 -4.40 -24.80 -3.40
C MET A 147 -3.03 -24.23 -3.77
N GLY A 148 -2.18 -23.90 -2.79
CA GLY A 148 -0.88 -23.31 -3.03
C GLY A 148 -0.91 -21.80 -3.28
N MET A 149 -2.07 -21.15 -3.08
CA MET A 149 -2.21 -19.71 -3.30
C MET A 149 -1.80 -18.93 -2.06
N ASP A 150 -0.90 -17.96 -2.23
CA ASP A 150 -0.53 -17.03 -1.17
C ASP A 150 -1.66 -16.01 -0.96
N ARG A 151 -2.05 -15.80 0.30
CA ARG A 151 -3.06 -14.84 0.74
C ARG A 151 -2.54 -13.97 1.86
N LEU A 152 -2.98 -12.72 1.89
CA LEU A 152 -2.82 -11.85 3.06
C LEU A 152 -3.78 -12.27 4.17
N ASP A 153 -3.28 -12.18 5.41
CA ASP A 153 -4.02 -12.46 6.63
C ASP A 153 -3.60 -11.48 7.74
N GLY A 154 -4.56 -10.76 8.31
CA GLY A 154 -4.34 -9.79 9.37
C GLY A 154 -5.56 -8.91 9.62
N THR A 155 -5.39 -7.87 10.45
CA THR A 155 -6.45 -6.89 10.72
C THR A 155 -5.95 -5.46 10.60
N VAL A 156 -6.87 -4.52 10.39
CA VAL A 156 -6.53 -3.08 10.30
C VAL A 156 -5.77 -2.59 11.53
N GLY A 157 -6.13 -3.06 12.73
CA GLY A 157 -5.47 -2.70 13.99
C GLY A 157 -4.04 -3.21 14.11
N GLN A 158 -3.68 -4.28 13.39
CA GLN A 158 -2.34 -4.86 13.37
C GLN A 158 -1.42 -4.21 12.33
N LEU A 159 -1.99 -3.54 11.32
CA LEU A 159 -1.23 -2.85 10.27
C LEU A 159 -0.20 -1.92 10.89
N ARG A 160 0.98 -1.77 10.30
CA ARG A 160 2.07 -0.90 10.79
C ARG A 160 2.67 -0.10 9.66
N LEU A 161 2.97 1.17 9.94
CA LEU A 161 3.78 1.96 9.03
C LEU A 161 5.23 1.49 9.09
N VAL A 162 5.87 1.51 7.94
CA VAL A 162 7.29 1.18 7.80
C VAL A 162 8.04 2.47 7.53
N GLU A 163 8.60 3.04 8.61
CA GLU A 163 9.27 4.34 8.58
C GLU A 163 10.74 4.23 8.15
N SER A 164 11.38 3.09 8.44
CA SER A 164 12.80 2.90 8.20
C SER A 164 13.14 2.79 6.71
N GLY A 165 14.27 3.42 6.33
CA GLY A 165 14.79 3.46 4.97
C GLY A 165 14.23 4.64 4.15
N ALA A 166 14.78 4.80 2.94
CA ALA A 166 14.40 5.90 2.06
C ALA A 166 13.63 5.42 0.83
N ILE A 167 12.96 6.36 0.19
CA ILE A 167 12.55 6.25 -1.21
C ILE A 167 13.57 7.01 -2.03
N GLU A 168 14.02 6.43 -3.13
CA GLU A 168 14.90 7.11 -4.08
C GLU A 168 14.25 8.41 -4.56
N GLY A 169 15.01 9.52 -4.47
CA GLY A 169 14.52 10.85 -4.80
C GLY A 169 13.70 11.53 -3.70
N LEU A 170 12.84 10.84 -2.95
CA LEU A 170 11.91 11.49 -1.97
C LEU A 170 12.40 11.52 -0.52
N GLY A 171 13.36 10.67 -0.15
CA GLY A 171 13.91 10.61 1.20
C GLY A 171 13.02 9.85 2.19
N SER A 172 11.79 10.29 2.45
CA SER A 172 10.87 9.65 3.41
C SER A 172 9.98 8.59 2.77
N ARG A 173 9.74 7.48 3.47
CA ARG A 173 8.74 6.45 3.11
C ARG A 173 7.32 6.79 3.51
N ILE A 174 7.13 7.93 4.17
CA ILE A 174 5.86 8.37 4.71
C ILE A 174 5.58 9.77 4.22
N VAL A 175 4.44 9.90 3.57
CA VAL A 175 3.76 11.18 3.34
C VAL A 175 2.51 11.16 4.22
N PRO A 176 2.37 12.08 5.19
CA PRO A 176 1.20 12.10 6.06
C PRO A 176 -0.04 12.48 5.25
N LEU A 177 -1.19 11.88 5.55
CA LEU A 177 -2.45 12.19 4.85
C LEU A 177 -2.85 13.67 4.94
N SER A 178 -2.40 14.40 5.97
CA SER A 178 -2.60 15.84 6.10
C SER A 178 -1.90 16.67 5.02
N ALA A 179 -0.90 16.12 4.33
CA ALA A 179 -0.22 16.77 3.22
C ALA A 179 -0.98 16.62 1.89
N PHE A 180 -2.01 15.77 1.83
CA PHE A 180 -2.78 15.57 0.62
C PHE A 180 -3.86 16.65 0.46
N GLN A 181 -4.00 17.14 -0.76
CA GLN A 181 -5.05 18.07 -1.15
C GLN A 181 -6.18 17.31 -1.83
N ARG A 182 -7.41 17.54 -1.39
CA ARG A 182 -8.59 17.00 -2.06
C ARG A 182 -8.78 17.73 -3.39
N PHE A 183 -8.91 17.01 -4.49
CA PHE A 183 -9.21 17.60 -5.79
C PHE A 183 -10.55 17.08 -6.33
N ARG A 184 -11.27 17.93 -7.05
CA ARG A 184 -12.47 17.51 -7.78
C ARG A 184 -12.02 16.94 -9.12
N SER A 185 -12.29 15.67 -9.34
CA SER A 185 -12.32 15.06 -10.67
C SER A 185 -13.56 15.53 -11.42
#